data_AF-A0A9D3S8R2-F1
#
_entry.id   AF-A0A9D3S8R2-F1
#
_cell.length_a   1.000
_cell.length_b   1.000
_cell.length_c   1.000
_cell.angle_alpha   90.00
_cell.angle_beta   90.00
_cell.angle_gamma   90.00
#
_symmetry.space_group_name_H-M   'P 1'
#
loop_
_entity.id
_entity.type
_entity.pdbx_description
1 polymer ?
#
loop_
_entity_poly.entity_id
_entity_poly.type
_entity_poly.pdbx_seq_one_letter_code
_entity_poly.pdbx_strand_id
1 'polypeptide(L)'
;MLLGQKRRLEKALEATEIPYAIATDNLTCRERRLGPDLVKDEVEDQLLKEVELIRSIQALLKKTLNEAINQIRANREAKQTLELDWSDKFQAYSMDVQCGRYSNRSMDIQNHPNSAKLQDHVSNRESWTRFSQDNLSLAEREERASLELRQLADAVLRDTAEDLRAQCAAVDNAFARRCQELNEAKALLELQLAQILEETGAQERNVRALRQALHDKEAPMRVAESRLYSPRPAAQRGAVPRWTPPQAGE
;
A
#
# COMPACT_ATOMS: atom_id res chain seq x y z
N MET A 1 13.84 -9.84 -27.51
CA MET A 1 12.50 -9.55 -26.95
C MET A 1 12.36 -9.96 -25.48
N LEU A 2 12.69 -11.20 -25.06
CA LEU A 2 12.63 -11.61 -23.64
C LEU A 2 13.53 -10.78 -22.70
N LEU A 3 14.71 -10.34 -23.15
CA LEU A 3 15.56 -9.42 -22.39
C LEU A 3 14.86 -8.09 -22.07
N GLY A 4 14.00 -7.62 -22.96
CA GLY A 4 13.17 -6.44 -22.74
C GLY A 4 12.13 -6.69 -21.65
N GLN A 5 11.46 -7.85 -21.69
CA GLN A 5 10.50 -8.23 -20.65
C GLN A 5 11.16 -8.42 -19.28
N LYS A 6 12.34 -9.06 -19.22
CA LYS A 6 13.15 -9.16 -18.00
C LYS A 6 13.37 -7.78 -17.37
N ARG A 7 13.82 -6.80 -18.16
CA ARG A 7 14.04 -5.43 -17.68
C ARG A 7 12.75 -4.75 -17.20
N ARG A 8 11.62 -5.00 -17.88
CA ARG A 8 10.32 -4.46 -17.46
C ARG A 8 9.86 -5.07 -16.13
N LEU A 9 10.01 -6.37 -15.95
CA LEU A 9 9.71 -7.06 -14.69
C LEU A 9 10.61 -6.58 -13.55
N GLU A 10 11.91 -6.39 -13.80
CA GLU A 10 12.86 -5.84 -12.80
C GLU A 10 12.45 -4.43 -12.36
N LYS A 11 12.14 -3.55 -13.32
CA LYS A 11 11.68 -2.19 -13.01
C LYS A 11 10.33 -2.16 -12.29
N ALA A 12 9.40 -3.03 -12.67
CA ALA A 12 8.11 -3.14 -12.01
C ALA A 12 8.29 -3.59 -10.55
N LEU A 13 9.18 -4.56 -10.31
CA LEU A 13 9.49 -5.02 -8.96
C LEU A 13 10.10 -3.89 -8.12
N GLU A 14 11.11 -3.19 -8.64
CA GLU A 14 11.72 -2.04 -7.97
C GLU A 14 10.69 -0.94 -7.65
N ALA A 15 9.77 -0.67 -8.56
CA ALA A 15 8.72 0.33 -8.36
C ALA A 15 7.76 0.00 -7.21
N THR A 16 7.67 -1.26 -6.76
CA THR A 16 6.83 -1.65 -5.61
C THR A 16 7.47 -1.39 -4.25
N GLU A 17 8.78 -1.16 -4.18
CA GLU A 17 9.51 -0.99 -2.90
C GLU A 17 9.08 0.28 -2.16
N ILE A 18 8.89 1.39 -2.89
CA ILE A 18 8.49 2.67 -2.29
C ILE A 18 7.07 2.60 -1.73
N PRO A 19 6.03 2.18 -2.48
CA PRO A 19 4.69 1.98 -1.92
C PRO A 19 4.67 1.05 -0.70
N TYR A 20 5.44 -0.04 -0.73
CA TYR A 20 5.53 -0.97 0.38
C TYR A 20 6.08 -0.32 1.66
N ALA A 21 7.16 0.45 1.53
CA ALA A 21 7.75 1.18 2.64
C ALA A 21 6.77 2.20 3.21
N ILE A 22 6.12 2.99 2.34
CA ILE A 22 5.12 4.00 2.75
C ILE A 22 3.96 3.34 3.51
N ALA A 23 3.38 2.26 2.99
CA ALA A 23 2.27 1.57 3.63
C ALA A 23 2.65 1.00 5.01
N THR A 24 3.86 0.44 5.12
CA THR A 24 4.40 -0.10 6.39
C THR A 24 4.69 1.00 7.41
N ASP A 25 5.26 2.12 6.96
CA ASP A 25 5.54 3.29 7.81
C ASP A 25 4.23 3.92 8.31
N ASN A 26 3.20 3.98 7.45
CA ASN A 26 1.87 4.44 7.85
C ASN A 26 1.27 3.55 8.94
N LEU A 27 1.33 2.22 8.81
CA LEU A 27 0.89 1.29 9.86
C LEU A 27 1.66 1.52 11.17
N THR A 28 2.99 1.65 11.09
CA THR A 28 3.85 1.91 12.26
C THR A 28 3.49 3.24 12.95
N CYS A 29 3.16 4.28 12.18
CA CYS A 29 2.70 5.56 12.73
C CYS A 29 1.37 5.40 13.47
N ARG A 30 0.48 4.54 12.96
CA ARG A 30 -0.84 4.30 13.55
C ARG A 30 -0.76 3.51 14.86
N GLU A 31 0.18 2.59 15.00
CA GLU A 31 0.44 1.88 16.27
C GLU A 31 0.84 2.83 17.41
N ARG A 32 1.31 4.04 17.10
CA ARG A 32 1.72 5.05 18.08
C ARG A 32 0.57 5.95 18.54
N ARG A 33 -0.66 5.74 18.05
CA ARG A 33 -1.84 6.49 18.50
C ARG A 33 -2.13 6.20 19.98
N LEU A 34 -2.64 7.20 20.69
CA LEU A 34 -2.87 7.13 22.14
C LEU A 34 -4.32 7.46 22.48
N GLY A 35 -4.81 6.84 23.55
CA GLY A 35 -6.11 7.16 24.15
C GLY A 35 -7.28 6.91 23.20
N PRO A 36 -8.23 7.86 23.08
CA PRO A 36 -9.43 7.69 22.22
C PRO A 36 -9.12 7.48 20.74
N ASP A 37 -7.91 7.80 20.28
CA ASP A 37 -7.50 7.69 18.88
C ASP A 37 -6.91 6.29 18.55
N LEU A 38 -6.67 5.44 19.55
CA LEU A 38 -6.23 4.06 19.37
C LEU A 38 -7.43 3.18 18.99
N VAL A 39 -7.83 3.30 17.73
CA VAL A 39 -8.96 2.57 17.14
C VAL A 39 -8.55 1.94 15.83
N LYS A 40 -8.99 0.69 15.62
CA LYS A 40 -8.94 0.05 14.30
C LYS A 40 -9.98 0.69 13.40
N ASP A 41 -9.51 1.45 12.41
CA ASP A 41 -10.36 2.16 11.46
C ASP A 41 -10.22 1.58 10.05
N GLU A 42 -11.07 2.03 9.13
CA GLU A 42 -11.06 1.58 7.72
C GLU A 42 -9.70 1.80 7.06
N VAL A 43 -8.95 2.85 7.46
CA VAL A 43 -7.62 3.13 6.91
C VAL A 43 -6.62 2.04 7.30
N GLU A 44 -6.64 1.56 8.54
CA GLU A 44 -5.78 0.44 8.97
C GLU A 44 -6.06 -0.83 8.16
N ASP A 45 -7.34 -1.16 7.99
CA ASP A 45 -7.75 -2.33 7.22
C ASP A 45 -7.29 -2.23 5.75
N GLN A 46 -7.39 -1.04 5.14
CA GLN A 46 -6.95 -0.83 3.76
C GLN A 46 -5.42 -0.84 3.63
N LEU A 47 -4.68 -0.31 4.61
CA LEU A 47 -3.22 -0.36 4.63
C LEU A 47 -2.69 -1.79 4.80
N LEU A 48 -3.33 -2.60 5.66
CA LEU A 48 -2.97 -4.02 5.81
C LEU A 48 -3.17 -4.78 4.50
N LYS A 49 -4.32 -4.57 3.83
CA LYS A 49 -4.59 -5.14 2.50
C LYS A 49 -3.57 -4.68 1.46
N GLU A 50 -3.18 -3.41 1.48
CA GLU A 50 -2.16 -2.86 0.58
C GLU A 50 -0.80 -3.54 0.79
N VAL A 51 -0.35 -3.69 2.03
CA VAL A 51 0.91 -4.39 2.36
C VAL A 51 0.88 -5.85 1.91
N GLU A 52 -0.21 -6.57 2.16
CA GLU A 52 -0.38 -7.95 1.72
C GLU A 52 -0.41 -8.09 0.19
N LEU A 53 -1.15 -7.20 -0.48
CA LEU A 53 -1.22 -7.15 -1.93
C LEU A 53 0.16 -6.90 -2.55
N ILE A 54 0.89 -5.90 -2.07
CA ILE A 54 2.23 -5.58 -2.59
C ILE A 54 3.17 -6.77 -2.41
N ARG A 55 3.15 -7.46 -1.26
CA ARG A 55 3.96 -8.68 -1.05
C ARG A 55 3.61 -9.78 -2.03
N SER A 56 2.32 -10.02 -2.26
CA SER A 56 1.84 -11.00 -3.24
C SER A 56 2.31 -10.67 -4.65
N ILE A 57 2.19 -9.40 -5.05
CA ILE A 57 2.64 -8.90 -6.35
C ILE A 57 4.16 -9.04 -6.50
N GLN A 58 4.93 -8.67 -5.49
CA GLN A 58 6.39 -8.85 -5.50
C GLN A 58 6.79 -10.31 -5.67
N ALA A 59 6.09 -11.24 -5.01
CA ALA A 59 6.34 -12.67 -5.16
C ALA A 59 6.03 -13.16 -6.58
N LEU A 60 4.90 -12.73 -7.15
CA LEU A 60 4.49 -13.05 -8.51
C LEU A 60 5.50 -12.51 -9.53
N LEU A 61 5.88 -11.23 -9.44
CA LEU A 61 6.87 -10.59 -10.32
C LEU A 61 8.23 -11.30 -10.23
N LYS A 62 8.70 -11.65 -9.03
CA LYS A 62 9.94 -12.42 -8.83
C LYS A 62 9.88 -13.80 -9.48
N LYS A 63 8.75 -14.50 -9.36
CA LYS A 63 8.53 -15.81 -9.99
C LYS A 63 8.61 -15.70 -11.52
N THR A 64 7.82 -14.79 -12.12
CA THR A 64 7.81 -14.59 -13.58
C THR A 64 9.16 -14.10 -14.11
N LEU A 65 9.88 -13.28 -13.34
CA LEU A 65 11.24 -12.85 -13.68
C LEU A 65 12.22 -14.04 -13.74
N ASN A 66 12.15 -14.96 -12.76
CA ASN A 66 12.98 -16.16 -12.74
C ASN A 66 12.66 -17.09 -13.92
N GLU A 67 11.38 -17.27 -14.25
CA GLU A 67 10.96 -18.00 -15.46
C GLU A 67 11.55 -17.36 -16.72
N ALA A 68 11.51 -16.04 -16.84
CA ALA A 68 12.10 -15.32 -17.98
C ALA A 68 13.63 -15.49 -18.06
N ILE A 69 14.32 -15.46 -16.92
CA ILE A 69 15.78 -15.69 -16.86
C ILE A 69 16.12 -17.12 -17.32
N ASN A 70 15.37 -18.11 -16.85
CA ASN A 70 15.58 -19.51 -17.24
C ASN A 70 15.30 -19.71 -18.74
N GLN A 71 14.23 -19.14 -19.27
CA GLN A 71 13.92 -19.24 -20.70
C GLN A 71 14.99 -18.55 -21.57
N ILE A 72 15.57 -17.44 -21.11
CA ILE A 72 16.71 -16.80 -21.80
C ILE A 72 17.92 -17.73 -21.85
N ARG A 73 18.19 -18.50 -20.79
CA ARG A 73 19.28 -19.48 -20.77
C ARG A 73 19.00 -20.64 -21.73
N ALA A 74 17.80 -21.22 -21.69
CA ALA A 74 17.38 -22.30 -22.58
C ALA A 74 17.47 -21.90 -24.06
N ASN A 75 17.03 -20.68 -24.41
CA ASN A 75 17.17 -20.15 -25.76
C ASN A 75 18.63 -20.00 -26.21
N ARG A 76 19.55 -19.61 -25.31
CA ARG A 76 20.97 -19.48 -25.62
C ARG A 76 21.61 -20.85 -25.87
N GLU A 77 21.24 -21.83 -25.07
CA GLU A 77 21.69 -23.22 -25.23
C GLU A 77 21.18 -23.82 -26.55
N ALA A 78 19.88 -23.71 -26.83
CA ALA A 78 19.30 -24.17 -28.10
C ALA A 78 19.97 -23.49 -29.30
N LYS A 79 20.22 -22.18 -29.21
CA LYS A 79 20.96 -21.45 -30.24
C LYS A 79 22.38 -22.01 -30.44
N GLN A 80 23.13 -22.20 -29.35
CA GLN A 80 24.50 -22.73 -29.43
C GLN A 80 24.53 -24.13 -30.07
N THR A 81 23.60 -25.01 -29.69
CA THR A 81 23.49 -26.34 -30.27
C THR A 81 23.23 -26.29 -31.77
N LEU A 82 22.35 -25.40 -32.23
CA LEU A 82 22.10 -25.19 -33.66
C LEU A 82 23.31 -24.61 -34.40
N GLU A 83 24.05 -23.69 -33.79
CA GLU A 83 25.27 -23.11 -34.38
C GLU A 83 26.37 -24.18 -34.54
N LEU A 84 26.52 -25.09 -33.57
CA LEU A 84 27.44 -26.22 -33.65
C LEU A 84 27.03 -27.21 -34.75
N ASP A 85 25.76 -27.64 -34.76
CA ASP A 85 25.22 -28.56 -35.79
C ASP A 85 25.36 -27.95 -37.21
N TRP A 86 25.16 -26.64 -37.35
CA TRP A 86 25.39 -25.94 -38.62
C TRP A 86 26.88 -25.91 -39.01
N SER A 87 27.78 -25.62 -38.07
CA SER A 87 29.23 -25.58 -38.31
C SER A 87 29.76 -26.94 -38.77
N ASP A 88 29.33 -28.02 -38.10
CA ASP A 88 29.73 -29.38 -38.44
C ASP A 88 29.28 -29.76 -39.85
N LYS A 89 28.03 -29.42 -40.22
CA LYS A 89 27.51 -29.64 -41.58
C LYS A 89 28.24 -28.82 -42.63
N PHE A 90 28.55 -27.55 -42.31
CA PHE A 90 29.29 -26.68 -43.23
C PHE A 90 30.69 -27.23 -43.51
N GLN A 91 31.38 -27.70 -42.46
CA GLN A 91 32.69 -28.32 -42.60
C GLN A 91 32.61 -29.62 -43.41
N ALA A 92 31.67 -30.51 -43.10
CA ALA A 92 31.49 -31.76 -43.86
C ALA A 92 31.18 -31.49 -45.34
N TYR A 93 30.27 -30.55 -45.62
CA TYR A 93 29.97 -30.13 -47.00
C TYR A 93 31.20 -29.56 -47.72
N SER A 94 32.01 -28.74 -47.05
CA SER A 94 33.26 -28.21 -47.62
C SER A 94 34.25 -29.33 -47.95
N MET A 95 34.35 -30.34 -47.10
CA MET A 95 35.18 -31.53 -47.36
C MET A 95 34.64 -32.31 -48.56
N ASP A 96 33.33 -32.55 -48.63
CA ASP A 96 32.69 -33.25 -49.76
C ASP A 96 32.92 -32.53 -51.09
N VAL A 97 32.79 -31.20 -51.10
CA VAL A 97 33.06 -30.37 -52.29
C VAL A 97 34.52 -30.46 -52.70
N GLN A 98 35.45 -30.42 -51.75
CA GLN A 98 36.89 -30.57 -52.04
C GLN A 98 37.18 -31.96 -52.60
N CYS A 99 36.65 -33.01 -51.96
CA CYS A 99 36.80 -34.39 -52.41
C CYS A 99 36.23 -34.61 -53.81
N GLY A 100 35.06 -34.04 -54.12
CA GLY A 100 34.44 -34.10 -55.44
C GLY A 100 35.23 -33.42 -56.56
N ARG A 101 36.21 -32.56 -56.24
CA ARG A 101 37.12 -31.93 -57.22
C ARG A 101 38.36 -32.77 -57.54
N TYR A 102 38.62 -33.85 -56.80
CA TYR A 102 39.76 -34.71 -57.11
C TYR A 102 39.55 -35.45 -58.43
N SER A 103 40.62 -35.50 -59.23
CA SER A 103 40.68 -36.21 -60.51
C SER A 103 41.99 -36.99 -60.59
N ASN A 104 42.12 -37.98 -61.48
CA ASN A 104 43.35 -38.77 -61.62
C ASN A 104 44.62 -37.95 -61.94
N ARG A 105 44.48 -36.65 -62.24
CA ARG A 105 45.59 -35.72 -62.50
C ARG A 105 45.84 -34.73 -61.36
N SER A 106 45.07 -34.80 -60.28
CA SER A 106 45.23 -33.93 -59.11
C SER A 106 46.52 -34.31 -58.34
N MET A 107 47.33 -33.32 -58.00
CA MET A 107 48.63 -33.54 -57.32
C MET A 107 48.48 -33.88 -55.83
N ASP A 108 47.31 -33.64 -55.24
CA ASP A 108 47.03 -33.83 -53.81
C ASP A 108 46.43 -35.21 -53.46
N ILE A 109 46.52 -36.20 -54.35
CA ILE A 109 46.01 -37.55 -54.10
C ILE A 109 47.14 -38.43 -53.56
N GLN A 110 46.93 -39.08 -52.42
CA GLN A 110 47.91 -39.95 -51.76
C GLN A 110 47.27 -41.25 -51.30
N ASN A 111 48.08 -42.31 -51.17
CA ASN A 111 47.63 -43.57 -50.60
C ASN A 111 47.62 -43.49 -49.08
N HIS A 112 46.42 -43.51 -48.47
CA HIS A 112 46.25 -43.51 -47.03
C HIS A 112 46.02 -44.95 -46.50
N PRO A 113 47.02 -45.59 -45.86
CA PRO A 113 46.85 -46.92 -45.27
C PRO A 113 45.80 -46.87 -44.15
N ASN A 114 44.89 -47.85 -44.13
CA ASN A 114 43.70 -47.95 -43.27
C ASN A 114 42.47 -47.11 -43.67
N SER A 115 42.45 -46.45 -44.84
CA SER A 115 41.26 -45.72 -45.33
C SER A 115 40.01 -46.59 -45.52
N ALA A 116 40.17 -47.90 -45.77
CA ALA A 116 39.07 -48.84 -45.95
C ALA A 116 38.49 -49.40 -44.63
N LYS A 117 39.09 -49.08 -43.46
CA LYS A 117 38.55 -49.52 -42.16
C LYS A 117 37.44 -48.55 -41.74
N LEU A 118 36.20 -49.04 -41.72
CA LEU A 118 35.07 -48.30 -41.15
C LEU A 118 35.36 -48.06 -39.66
N GLN A 119 35.36 -46.80 -39.23
CA GLN A 119 35.54 -46.44 -37.83
C GLN A 119 34.21 -46.62 -37.07
N ASP A 120 34.25 -47.15 -35.85
CA ASP A 120 33.04 -47.44 -35.05
C ASP A 120 32.24 -46.19 -34.63
N HIS A 121 32.82 -44.99 -34.79
CA HIS A 121 32.26 -43.70 -34.37
C HIS A 121 31.78 -42.84 -35.55
N VAL A 122 31.59 -43.43 -36.73
CA VAL A 122 31.11 -42.69 -37.90
C VAL A 122 29.59 -42.53 -37.83
N SER A 123 29.14 -41.27 -37.91
CA SER A 123 27.72 -40.96 -38.03
C SER A 123 27.21 -41.38 -39.41
N ASN A 124 26.04 -42.02 -39.46
CA ASN A 124 25.38 -42.31 -40.73
C ASN A 124 24.38 -41.18 -41.06
N ARG A 125 23.89 -41.17 -42.30
CA ARG A 125 22.96 -40.13 -42.78
C ARG A 125 21.70 -40.03 -41.92
N GLU A 126 21.16 -41.16 -41.49
CA GLU A 126 19.92 -41.21 -40.70
C GLU A 126 20.13 -40.64 -39.29
N SER A 127 21.24 -40.99 -38.62
CA SER A 127 21.58 -40.48 -37.30
C SER A 127 21.87 -38.98 -37.32
N TRP A 128 22.55 -38.49 -38.36
CA TRP A 128 22.78 -37.05 -38.57
C TRP A 128 21.49 -36.28 -38.84
N THR A 129 20.62 -36.82 -39.71
CA THR A 129 19.32 -36.20 -40.00
C THR A 129 18.46 -36.12 -38.74
N ARG A 130 18.41 -37.20 -37.97
CA ARG A 130 17.65 -37.26 -36.71
C ARG A 130 18.20 -36.27 -35.68
N PHE A 131 19.51 -36.21 -35.49
CA PHE A 131 20.15 -35.26 -34.56
C PHE A 131 19.74 -33.81 -34.87
N SER A 132 19.76 -33.43 -36.15
CA SER A 132 19.34 -32.09 -36.57
C SER A 132 17.85 -31.84 -36.41
N GLN A 133 17.00 -32.84 -36.68
CA GLN A 133 15.56 -32.75 -36.46
C GLN A 133 15.23 -32.58 -34.97
N ASP A 134 15.91 -33.33 -34.11
CA ASP A 134 15.75 -33.23 -32.65
C ASP A 134 16.15 -31.83 -32.16
N ASN A 135 17.30 -31.30 -32.62
CA ASN A 135 17.76 -29.95 -32.29
C ASN A 135 16.78 -28.86 -32.76
N LEU A 136 16.23 -29.00 -33.97
CA LEU A 136 15.24 -28.05 -34.50
C LEU A 136 13.95 -28.10 -33.68
N SER A 137 13.45 -29.30 -33.36
CA SER A 137 12.23 -29.47 -32.57
C SER A 137 12.37 -28.86 -31.16
N LEU A 138 13.56 -28.98 -30.56
CA LEU A 138 13.88 -28.34 -29.29
C LEU A 138 13.84 -26.82 -29.41
N ALA A 139 14.52 -26.26 -30.42
CA ALA A 139 14.54 -24.82 -30.64
C ALA A 139 13.13 -24.23 -30.88
N GLU A 140 12.30 -24.91 -31.67
CA GLU A 140 10.90 -24.52 -31.90
C GLU A 140 10.06 -24.56 -30.62
N ARG A 141 10.34 -25.51 -29.72
CA ARG A 141 9.68 -25.58 -28.41
C ARG A 141 10.10 -24.40 -27.53
N GLU A 142 11.39 -24.08 -27.48
CA GLU A 142 11.89 -22.95 -26.69
C GLU A 142 11.41 -21.60 -27.25
N GLU A 143 11.23 -21.48 -28.58
CA GLU A 143 10.62 -20.31 -29.21
C GLU A 143 9.15 -20.14 -28.79
N ARG A 144 8.37 -21.22 -28.84
CA ARG A 144 6.96 -21.22 -28.39
C ARG A 144 6.84 -20.84 -26.91
N ALA A 145 7.64 -21.48 -26.05
CA ALA A 145 7.69 -21.15 -24.62
C ALA A 145 8.05 -19.67 -24.40
N SER A 146 8.96 -19.12 -25.21
CA SER A 146 9.33 -17.70 -25.16
C SER A 146 8.21 -16.76 -25.61
N LEU A 147 7.33 -17.19 -26.51
CA LEU A 147 6.16 -16.41 -26.94
C LEU A 147 5.10 -16.38 -25.85
N GLU A 148 4.76 -17.54 -25.29
CA GLU A 148 3.80 -17.69 -24.19
C GLU A 148 4.24 -16.91 -22.95
N LEU A 149 5.52 -17.03 -22.57
CA LEU A 149 6.05 -16.34 -21.39
C LEU A 149 6.05 -14.81 -21.56
N ARG A 150 6.20 -14.29 -22.78
CA ARG A 150 6.06 -12.86 -23.03
C ARG A 150 4.64 -12.38 -22.81
N GLN A 151 3.65 -13.13 -23.30
CA GLN A 151 2.24 -12.81 -23.11
C GLN A 151 1.85 -12.87 -21.63
N LEU A 152 2.32 -13.89 -20.92
CA LEU A 152 2.14 -14.02 -19.48
C LEU A 152 2.76 -12.83 -18.74
N ALA A 153 4.01 -12.46 -19.05
CA ALA A 153 4.67 -11.32 -18.43
C ALA A 153 3.93 -9.99 -18.70
N ASP A 154 3.43 -9.79 -19.92
CA ASP A 154 2.63 -8.61 -20.26
C ASP A 154 1.31 -8.56 -19.48
N ALA A 155 0.65 -9.71 -19.29
CA ALA A 155 -0.56 -9.80 -18.48
C ALA A 155 -0.27 -9.51 -17.01
N VAL A 156 0.72 -10.20 -16.41
CA VAL A 156 1.13 -9.98 -15.02
C VAL A 156 1.47 -8.50 -14.78
N LEU A 157 2.24 -7.86 -15.67
CA LEU A 157 2.60 -6.45 -15.52
C LEU A 157 1.39 -5.51 -15.57
N ARG A 158 0.39 -5.80 -16.42
CA ARG A 158 -0.82 -4.99 -16.53
C ARG A 158 -1.72 -5.20 -15.32
N ASP A 159 -2.04 -6.45 -15.02
CA ASP A 159 -3.01 -6.83 -14.00
C ASP A 159 -2.52 -6.39 -12.60
N THR A 160 -1.24 -6.61 -12.29
CA THR A 160 -0.65 -6.13 -11.03
C THR A 160 -0.61 -4.60 -10.91
N ALA A 161 -0.42 -3.88 -12.03
CA ALA A 161 -0.47 -2.42 -12.01
C ALA A 161 -1.89 -1.90 -11.81
N GLU A 162 -2.91 -2.61 -12.32
CA GLU A 162 -4.32 -2.29 -12.10
C GLU A 162 -4.71 -2.54 -10.63
N ASP A 163 -4.32 -3.68 -10.07
CA ASP A 163 -4.56 -4.02 -8.66
C ASP A 163 -3.94 -2.99 -7.72
N LEU A 164 -2.68 -2.59 -7.94
CA LEU A 164 -2.01 -1.56 -7.13
C LEU A 164 -2.72 -0.21 -7.21
N ARG A 165 -3.18 0.21 -8.40
CA ARG A 165 -3.92 1.48 -8.54
C ARG A 165 -5.27 1.41 -7.84
N ALA A 166 -5.98 0.29 -7.95
CA ALA A 166 -7.27 0.11 -7.30
C ALA A 166 -7.12 0.15 -5.77
N GLN A 167 -6.09 -0.50 -5.23
CA GLN A 167 -5.84 -0.51 -3.78
C GLN A 167 -5.36 0.86 -3.28
N CYS A 168 -4.49 1.54 -4.02
CA CYS A 168 -4.08 2.92 -3.71
C CYS A 168 -5.30 3.86 -3.63
N ALA A 169 -6.22 3.77 -4.59
CA ALA A 169 -7.47 4.54 -4.55
C ALA A 169 -8.36 4.17 -3.35
N ALA A 170 -8.40 2.90 -2.94
CA ALA A 170 -9.15 2.48 -1.76
C ALA A 170 -8.56 3.06 -0.47
N VAL A 171 -7.23 3.05 -0.34
CA VAL A 171 -6.50 3.65 0.80
C VAL A 171 -6.70 5.16 0.84
N ASP A 172 -6.55 5.85 -0.29
CA ASP A 172 -6.74 7.31 -0.40
C ASP A 172 -8.17 7.71 0.01
N ASN A 173 -9.18 6.96 -0.44
CA ASN A 173 -10.57 7.21 -0.07
C ASN A 173 -10.81 6.99 1.43
N ALA A 174 -10.22 5.95 2.02
CA ALA A 174 -10.32 5.71 3.46
C ALA A 174 -9.67 6.85 4.25
N PHE A 175 -8.49 7.34 3.83
CA PHE A 175 -7.84 8.49 4.45
C PHE A 175 -8.68 9.76 4.32
N ALA A 176 -9.25 10.02 3.15
CA ALA A 176 -10.10 11.19 2.91
C ALA A 176 -11.32 11.20 3.85
N ARG A 177 -11.99 10.05 4.00
CA ARG A 177 -13.11 9.89 4.94
C ARG A 177 -12.66 10.11 6.38
N ARG A 178 -11.55 9.50 6.81
CA ARG A 178 -11.04 9.66 8.18
C ARG A 178 -10.69 11.13 8.49
N CYS A 179 -10.11 11.85 7.54
CA CYS A 179 -9.85 13.28 7.68
C CYS A 179 -11.15 14.09 7.81
N GLN A 180 -12.20 13.75 7.07
CA GLN A 180 -13.51 14.40 7.20
C GLN A 180 -14.11 14.16 8.59
N GLU A 181 -14.16 12.91 9.04
CA GLU A 181 -14.65 12.54 10.38
C GLU A 181 -13.92 13.28 11.49
N LEU A 182 -12.58 13.36 11.42
CA LEU A 182 -11.77 14.06 12.41
C LEU A 182 -12.02 15.56 12.41
N ASN A 183 -12.22 16.18 11.24
CA ASN A 183 -12.54 17.59 11.14
C ASN A 183 -13.93 17.90 11.71
N GLU A 184 -14.92 17.05 11.46
CA GLU A 184 -16.28 17.18 12.01
C GLU A 184 -16.27 17.03 13.54
N ALA A 185 -15.58 16.01 14.05
CA ALA A 185 -15.44 15.79 15.49
C ALA A 185 -14.74 16.97 16.18
N LYS A 186 -13.68 17.51 15.56
CA LYS A 186 -12.99 18.70 16.04
C LYS A 186 -13.93 19.91 16.11
N ALA A 187 -14.67 20.18 15.03
CA ALA A 187 -15.60 21.32 14.99
C ALA A 187 -16.69 21.21 16.07
N LEU A 188 -17.20 20.00 16.32
CA LEU A 188 -18.16 19.76 17.40
C LEU A 188 -17.55 20.00 18.78
N LEU A 189 -16.32 19.52 19.02
CA LEU A 189 -15.62 19.74 20.29
C LEU A 189 -15.32 21.23 20.54
N GLU A 190 -14.95 21.98 19.50
CA GLU A 190 -14.74 23.43 19.58
C GLU A 190 -16.04 24.16 19.93
N LEU A 191 -17.17 23.75 19.35
CA LEU A 191 -18.49 24.29 19.68
C LEU A 191 -18.89 23.98 21.13
N GLN A 192 -18.72 22.73 21.57
CA GLN A 192 -19.03 22.31 22.93
C GLN A 192 -18.16 23.04 23.96
N LEU A 193 -16.87 23.24 23.66
CA LEU A 193 -15.98 24.00 24.51
C LEU A 193 -16.47 25.45 24.68
N ALA A 194 -16.89 26.10 23.60
CA ALA A 194 -17.41 27.46 23.67
C ALA A 194 -18.67 27.56 24.55
N GLN A 195 -19.61 26.61 24.41
CA GLN A 195 -20.82 26.54 25.23
C GLN A 195 -20.50 26.33 26.71
N ILE A 196 -19.62 25.38 27.04
CA ILE A 196 -19.24 25.09 28.43
C ILE A 196 -18.57 26.30 29.07
N LEU A 197 -17.73 27.04 28.34
CA LEU A 197 -17.09 28.25 28.85
C LEU A 197 -18.12 29.36 29.13
N GLU A 198 -19.11 29.53 28.26
CA GLU A 198 -20.20 30.49 28.48
C GLU A 198 -21.04 30.12 29.72
N GLU A 199 -21.43 28.85 29.85
CA GLU A 199 -22.16 28.33 31.00
C GLU A 199 -21.37 28.49 32.29
N THR A 200 -20.07 28.18 32.26
CA THR A 200 -19.17 28.37 33.41
C THR A 200 -19.15 29.84 33.83
N GLY A 201 -19.00 30.77 32.88
CA GLY A 201 -19.05 32.20 33.17
C GLY A 201 -20.40 32.70 33.68
N ALA A 202 -21.52 32.09 33.24
CA ALA A 202 -22.84 32.36 33.79
C ALA A 202 -22.98 31.85 35.24
N GLN A 203 -22.50 30.63 35.53
CA GLN A 203 -22.52 30.05 36.87
C GLN A 203 -21.63 30.83 37.84
N GLU A 204 -20.45 31.27 37.42
CA GLU A 204 -19.59 32.12 38.26
C GLU A 204 -20.27 33.44 38.64
N ARG A 205 -20.97 34.08 37.68
CA ARG A 205 -21.76 35.29 37.95
C ARG A 205 -22.91 35.01 38.91
N ASN A 206 -23.61 33.89 38.74
CA ASN A 206 -24.68 33.46 39.64
C ASN A 206 -24.17 33.24 41.07
N VAL A 207 -23.04 32.56 41.24
CA VAL A 207 -22.40 32.35 42.56
C VAL A 207 -22.04 33.70 43.21
N ARG A 208 -21.48 34.65 42.46
CA ARG A 208 -21.17 36.00 42.99
C ARG A 208 -22.44 36.74 43.41
N ALA A 209 -23.49 36.71 42.60
CA ALA A 209 -24.77 37.34 42.91
C ALA A 209 -25.43 36.74 44.16
N LEU A 210 -25.41 35.41 44.30
CA LEU A 210 -25.93 34.72 45.49
C LEU A 210 -25.14 35.07 46.75
N ARG A 211 -23.80 35.17 46.66
CA ARG A 211 -22.95 35.61 47.78
C ARG A 211 -23.26 37.04 48.19
N GLN A 212 -23.44 37.96 47.24
CA GLN A 212 -23.83 39.34 47.53
C GLN A 212 -25.21 39.40 48.18
N ALA A 213 -26.20 38.69 47.63
CA ALA A 213 -27.54 38.65 48.19
C ALA A 213 -27.56 38.09 49.62
N LEU A 214 -26.73 37.10 49.92
CA LEU A 214 -26.57 36.58 51.29
C LEU A 214 -26.03 37.68 52.23
N HIS A 215 -24.97 38.38 51.81
CA HIS A 215 -24.37 39.47 52.58
C HIS A 215 -25.37 40.62 52.83
N ASP A 216 -26.13 41.02 51.80
CA ASP A 216 -27.16 42.06 51.91
C ASP A 216 -28.27 41.67 52.92
N LYS A 217 -28.51 40.38 53.13
CA LYS A 217 -29.49 39.85 54.08
C LYS A 217 -28.97 39.73 55.52
N GLU A 218 -27.65 39.78 55.76
CA GLU A 218 -27.07 39.72 57.10
C GLU A 218 -27.47 40.91 57.97
N ALA A 219 -27.50 42.12 57.41
CA ALA A 219 -27.91 43.32 58.14
C ALA A 219 -29.37 43.29 58.64
N PRO A 220 -30.39 43.04 57.80
CA PRO A 220 -31.77 42.93 58.27
C PRO A 220 -31.98 41.73 59.19
N MET A 221 -31.24 40.62 59.02
CA MET A 221 -31.27 39.48 59.94
C MET A 221 -30.80 39.89 61.35
N ARG A 222 -29.65 40.56 61.46
CA ARG A 222 -29.15 41.09 62.75
C ARG A 222 -30.14 42.04 63.42
N VAL A 223 -30.86 42.85 62.64
CA VAL A 223 -31.93 43.73 63.18
C VAL A 223 -33.09 42.90 63.73
N ALA A 224 -33.54 41.88 63.01
CA ALA A 224 -34.60 41.00 63.47
C ALA A 224 -34.20 40.24 64.75
N GLU A 225 -32.99 39.69 64.79
CA GLU A 225 -32.42 39.02 65.98
C GLU A 225 -32.33 39.97 67.18
N SER A 226 -31.82 41.18 66.98
CA SER A 226 -31.72 42.20 68.05
C SER A 226 -33.09 42.63 68.60
N ARG A 227 -34.10 42.74 67.72
CA ARG A 227 -35.50 43.03 68.11
C ARG A 227 -36.13 41.88 68.89
N LEU A 228 -35.81 40.63 68.55
CA LEU A 228 -36.29 39.45 69.27
C LEU A 228 -35.63 39.32 70.64
N TYR A 229 -34.33 39.61 70.72
CA TYR A 229 -33.53 39.51 71.94
C TYR A 229 -33.87 40.61 72.96
N SER A 230 -34.34 41.77 72.52
CA SER A 230 -34.78 42.85 73.40
C SER A 230 -36.20 42.59 73.91
N PRO A 231 -36.41 42.22 75.20
CA PRO A 231 -37.75 42.00 75.72
C PRO A 231 -38.54 43.31 75.70
N ARG A 232 -39.76 43.28 75.15
CA ARG A 232 -40.69 44.42 75.16
C ARG A 232 -40.93 44.86 76.62
N PRO A 233 -40.71 46.12 77.01
CA PRO A 233 -41.24 46.63 78.26
C PRO A 233 -42.77 46.58 78.18
N ALA A 234 -43.42 46.05 79.22
CA ALA A 234 -44.84 45.73 79.26
C ALA A 234 -45.81 46.93 79.10
N ALA A 235 -45.32 48.15 78.85
CA ALA A 235 -46.07 49.39 79.02
C ALA A 235 -46.81 49.94 77.78
N GLN A 236 -46.80 49.28 76.61
CA GLN A 236 -47.42 49.82 75.39
C GLN A 236 -48.38 48.85 74.67
N ARG A 237 -49.19 48.10 75.42
CA ARG A 237 -50.42 47.51 74.87
C ARG A 237 -51.59 48.43 75.18
N GLY A 238 -51.94 49.28 74.21
CA GLY A 238 -53.25 49.95 74.16
C GLY A 238 -53.21 51.47 74.22
N ALA A 239 -53.20 52.11 73.05
CA ALA A 239 -54.00 53.31 72.76
C ALA A 239 -53.85 53.64 71.27
N VAL A 240 -54.93 53.47 70.50
CA VAL A 240 -55.03 53.99 69.13
C VAL A 240 -55.62 55.41 69.25
N PRO A 241 -54.96 56.47 68.74
CA PRO A 241 -55.52 57.82 68.82
C PRO A 241 -56.71 57.97 67.87
N ARG A 242 -57.85 58.46 68.39
CA ARG A 242 -59.06 58.79 67.63
C ARG A 242 -58.83 60.07 66.82
N TRP A 243 -59.09 60.03 65.52
CA TRP A 243 -58.96 61.17 64.60
C TRP A 243 -60.12 62.17 64.80
N THR A 244 -59.82 63.46 64.89
CA THR A 244 -60.81 64.56 64.92
C THR A 244 -60.57 65.50 63.73
N PRO A 245 -61.60 65.87 62.94
CA PRO A 245 -61.44 66.82 61.85
C PRO A 245 -61.36 68.27 62.34
N PRO A 246 -60.71 69.17 61.58
CA PRO A 246 -60.59 70.58 61.93
C PRO A 246 -61.89 71.36 61.67
N GLN A 247 -62.24 72.25 62.60
CA GLN A 247 -63.36 73.19 62.50
C GLN A 247 -62.98 74.39 61.62
N ALA A 248 -63.86 74.77 60.69
CA ALA A 248 -63.80 76.04 59.97
C ALA A 248 -64.43 77.14 60.84
N GLY A 249 -63.76 78.29 60.94
CA GLY A 249 -64.25 79.45 61.69
C GLY A 249 -65.43 80.15 61.01
N GLU A 250 -66.37 80.65 61.81
CA GLU A 250 -66.40 82.02 62.35
C GLU A 250 -66.91 81.99 63.81
#